data_AF-A0A7C7SNE8-F1
#
_entry.id   AF-A0A7C7SNE8-F1
#
_cell.length_a   1.000
_cell.length_b   1.000
_cell.length_c   1.000
_cell.angle_alpha   90.00
_cell.angle_beta   90.00
_cell.angle_gamma   90.00
#
_symmetry.space_group_name_H-M   'P 1'
#
loop_
_entity.id
_entity.type
_entity.pdbx_description
1 polymer ?
#
loop_
_entity_poly.entity_id
_entity_poly.type
_entity_poly.pdbx_seq_one_letter_code
_entity_poly.pdbx_strand_id
1 'polypeptide(L)' 'MSRNFFIFLPISLLFTLLLGCEGKTPEEFNNEFEIKFNQCFERAKLRCENLNPEACEEKSKQRCESFLGTIDSPIIK' A
#
# COMPACT_ATOMS: atom_id res chain seq x y z
N MET A 1 24.69 39.77 9.07
CA MET A 1 23.70 38.68 9.13
C MET A 1 22.90 38.85 10.42
N SER A 2 21.59 39.10 10.34
CA SER A 2 20.77 39.45 11.52
C SER A 2 20.53 38.23 12.40
N ARG A 3 20.53 38.38 13.74
CA ARG A 3 20.23 37.32 14.71
C ARG A 3 18.91 36.59 14.41
N ASN A 4 17.97 37.30 13.79
CA ASN A 4 16.67 36.77 13.37
C ASN A 4 16.79 35.77 12.21
N PHE A 5 17.77 35.94 11.32
CA PHE A 5 18.01 35.03 10.18
C PHE A 5 18.39 33.62 10.64
N PHE A 6 19.18 33.50 11.70
CA PHE A 6 19.56 32.21 12.29
C PHE A 6 18.39 31.47 12.96
N ILE A 7 17.30 32.17 13.27
CA ILE A 7 16.09 31.60 13.87
C ILE A 7 15.08 31.21 12.79
N PHE A 8 14.92 32.03 11.75
CA PHE A 8 13.94 31.76 10.68
C PHE A 8 14.34 30.59 9.76
N LEU A 9 15.64 30.41 9.52
CA LEU A 9 16.15 29.38 8.63
C LEU A 9 15.88 27.93 9.12
N PRO A 10 16.15 27.56 10.39
CA PRO A 10 15.80 26.22 10.89
C PRO A 10 14.30 25.99 10.97
N ILE A 11 13.50 27.03 11.27
CA ILE A 11 12.03 26.93 11.31
C ILE A 11 11.49 26.61 9.91
N SER A 12 11.97 27.32 8.88
CA SER A 12 11.60 27.07 7.49
C SER A 12 12.00 25.67 7.01
N LEU A 13 13.17 25.18 7.44
CA LEU A 13 13.63 23.82 7.13
C LEU A 13 12.75 22.76 7.81
N LEU A 14 12.33 22.99 9.06
CA LEU A 14 11.44 22.09 9.78
C LEU A 14 10.06 22.00 9.11
N PHE A 15 9.49 23.12 8.67
CA PHE A 15 8.20 23.14 7.98
C PHE A 15 8.25 22.39 6.63
N THR A 16 9.33 22.53 5.88
CA THR A 16 9.51 21.80 4.61
C THR A 16 9.66 20.29 4.81
N LEU A 17 10.34 19.86 5.89
CA LEU A 17 10.42 18.46 6.27
C LEU A 17 9.07 17.88 6.71
N LEU A 18 8.26 18.65 7.46
CA LEU A 18 6.94 18.23 7.92
C LEU A 18 5.91 18.15 6.78
N LEU A 19 5.97 19.09 5.83
CA LEU A 19 5.11 19.08 4.64
C LEU A 19 5.53 18.01 3.62
N GLY A 20 6.80 17.57 3.64
CA GLY A 20 7.32 16.52 2.76
C GLY A 20 6.99 15.09 3.21
N CYS A 21 6.24 14.90 4.30
CA CYS A 21 5.77 13.59 4.72
C CYS A 21 4.54 13.20 3.87
N GLU A 22 4.77 12.84 2.60
CA GLU A 22 3.76 12.32 1.66
C GLU A 22 3.46 10.83 1.93
N GLY A 23 3.25 10.47 3.19
CA GLY A 23 2.85 9.12 3.58
C GLY A 23 1.34 8.93 3.41
N LYS A 24 0.91 7.76 2.94
CA LYS A 24 -0.50 7.38 3.03
C LYS A 24 -0.89 7.17 4.48
N THR A 25 -2.10 7.58 4.84
CA THR A 25 -2.67 7.17 6.13
C THR A 25 -2.86 5.65 6.16
N PRO A 26 -2.93 5.02 7.35
CA PRO A 26 -3.22 3.59 7.44
C PRO A 26 -4.53 3.20 6.75
N GLU A 27 -5.54 4.06 6.80
CA GLU A 27 -6.83 3.84 6.14
C GLU A 27 -6.72 3.88 4.61
N GLU A 28 -6.02 4.88 4.08
CA GLU A 28 -5.74 4.98 2.63
C GLU A 28 -4.95 3.78 2.13
N PHE A 29 -3.95 3.34 2.90
CA PHE A 29 -3.18 2.15 2.58
C PHE A 29 -4.05 0.90 2.55
N ASN A 30 -4.86 0.67 3.59
CA ASN A 30 -5.73 -0.50 3.69
C ASN A 30 -6.74 -0.57 2.54
N ASN A 31 -7.37 0.56 2.23
CA ASN A 31 -8.33 0.66 1.13
C ASN A 31 -7.65 0.35 -0.22
N GLU A 32 -6.48 0.93 -0.47
CA GLU A 32 -5.74 0.66 -1.70
C GLU A 32 -5.28 -0.80 -1.79
N PHE A 33 -4.83 -1.38 -0.67
CA PHE A 33 -4.45 -2.79 -0.61
C PHE A 33 -5.64 -3.69 -0.97
N GLU A 34 -6.80 -3.47 -0.36
CA GLU A 34 -8.02 -4.25 -0.60
C GLU A 34 -8.46 -4.16 -2.08
N ILE A 35 -8.47 -2.95 -2.66
CA ILE A 35 -8.80 -2.76 -4.08
C ILE A 35 -7.84 -3.58 -4.97
N LYS A 36 -6.53 -3.50 -4.72
CA LYS A 36 -5.53 -4.24 -5.50
C LYS A 36 -5.67 -5.75 -5.32
N PHE A 37 -5.93 -6.19 -4.09
CA PHE A 37 -6.11 -7.61 -3.79
C PHE A 37 -7.34 -8.16 -4.52
N ASN A 38 -8.48 -7.47 -4.45
CA ASN A 38 -9.71 -7.88 -5.12
C ASN A 38 -9.55 -7.92 -6.65
N GLN A 39 -8.87 -6.92 -7.23
CA GLN A 39 -8.56 -6.92 -8.67
C GLN A 39 -7.66 -8.10 -9.07
N CYS A 40 -6.67 -8.42 -8.24
CA CYS A 40 -5.82 -9.59 -8.45
C CYS A 40 -6.66 -10.88 -8.38
N PHE A 41 -7.51 -10.99 -7.35
CA PHE A 41 -8.31 -12.17 -7.07
C PHE A 41 -9.27 -12.48 -8.21
N GLU A 42 -10.03 -11.49 -8.68
CA GLU A 42 -10.94 -11.67 -9.81
C GLU A 42 -10.19 -12.04 -11.10
N ARG A 43 -9.02 -11.44 -11.34
CA ARG A 43 -8.17 -11.83 -12.48
C ARG A 43 -7.63 -13.26 -12.34
N ALA A 44 -7.28 -13.70 -11.13
CA ALA A 44 -6.79 -15.04 -10.88
C ALA A 44 -7.88 -16.10 -11.07
N LYS A 45 -9.12 -15.80 -10.66
CA LYS A 45 -10.30 -16.67 -10.87
C LYS A 45 -10.56 -16.99 -12.34
N LEU A 46 -10.29 -16.05 -13.25
CA LEU A 46 -10.39 -16.28 -14.71
C LEU A 46 -9.47 -17.39 -15.23
N ARG A 47 -8.50 -17.85 -14.42
CA ARG A 47 -7.53 -18.90 -14.77
C ARG A 47 -7.77 -20.22 -14.06
N CYS A 48 -8.90 -20.35 -13.37
CA CYS A 48 -9.30 -21.61 -12.75
C CYS A 48 -9.80 -22.60 -13.81
N GLU A 49 -8.90 -23.38 -14.38
CA GLU A 49 -9.25 -24.44 -15.32
C GLU A 49 -9.74 -25.68 -14.56
N ASN A 50 -11.01 -26.06 -14.74
CA ASN A 50 -11.64 -27.29 -14.22
C ASN A 50 -11.58 -27.49 -12.70
N LEU A 51 -11.34 -26.43 -11.93
CA LEU A 51 -11.42 -26.47 -10.46
C LEU A 51 -12.87 -26.29 -10.03
N ASN A 52 -13.24 -26.94 -8.93
CA ASN A 52 -14.47 -26.58 -8.23
C ASN A 52 -14.34 -25.15 -7.66
N PRO A 53 -15.45 -24.47 -7.34
CA PRO A 53 -15.43 -23.07 -6.90
C PRO A 53 -14.51 -22.81 -5.70
N GLU A 54 -14.55 -23.68 -4.69
CA GLU A 54 -13.75 -23.54 -3.45
C GLU A 54 -12.24 -23.64 -3.72
N ALA A 55 -11.83 -24.65 -4.49
CA ALA A 55 -10.43 -24.82 -4.89
C ALA A 55 -9.95 -23.67 -5.79
N CYS A 56 -10.84 -23.09 -6.62
CA CYS A 56 -10.54 -21.91 -7.40
C CYS A 56 -10.32 -20.68 -6.51
N GLU A 57 -11.17 -20.47 -5.51
CA GLU A 57 -11.04 -19.35 -4.56
C GLU A 57 -9.75 -19.46 -3.77
N GLU A 58 -9.45 -20.62 -3.19
CA GLU A 58 -8.23 -20.83 -2.43
C GLU A 58 -6.98 -20.58 -3.28
N LYS A 59 -6.93 -21.16 -4.49
CA LYS A 59 -5.81 -20.98 -5.41
C LYS A 59 -5.63 -19.53 -5.84
N SER A 60 -6.74 -18.83 -6.09
CA SER A 60 -6.74 -17.41 -6.47
C SER A 60 -6.25 -16.52 -5.33
N LYS A 61 -6.68 -16.82 -4.10
CA LYS A 61 -6.22 -16.14 -2.89
C LYS A 61 -4.73 -16.33 -2.67
N GLN A 62 -4.24 -17.57 -2.66
CA GLN A 62 -2.82 -17.90 -2.51
C GLN A 62 -1.95 -17.20 -3.57
N ARG A 63 -2.45 -17.13 -4.82
CA ARG A 63 -1.77 -16.43 -5.91
C ARG A 63 -1.58 -14.94 -5.59
N CYS A 64 -2.61 -14.27 -5.09
CA CYS A 64 -2.55 -12.85 -4.77
C CYS A 64 -1.73 -12.57 -3.52
N GLU A 65 -1.84 -13.41 -2.49
CA GLU A 65 -1.00 -13.33 -1.28
C GLU A 65 0.49 -13.49 -1.63
N SER A 66 0.85 -14.37 -2.57
CA SER A 66 2.24 -14.53 -2.99
C SER A 66 2.84 -13.28 -3.67
N PHE A 67 2.01 -12.42 -4.24
CA PHE A 67 2.46 -11.22 -4.97
C PHE A 67 2.34 -9.93 -4.16
N LEU A 68 1.27 -9.80 -3.39
CA LEU A 68 0.91 -8.60 -2.64
C LEU A 68 1.16 -8.75 -1.14
N GLY A 69 1.34 -9.97 -0.64
CA GLY A 69 1.32 -10.26 0.80
C GLY A 69 -0.10 -10.30 1.35
N THR A 70 -0.21 -10.17 2.66
CA THR A 70 -1.50 -10.00 3.36
C THR A 70 -1.64 -8.55 3.84
N ILE A 71 -2.82 -8.15 4.30
CA ILE A 71 -3.00 -6.81 4.88
C ILE A 71 -2.12 -6.59 6.13
N ASP A 72 -1.87 -7.67 6.89
CA ASP A 72 -1.00 -7.64 8.08
C ASP A 72 0.49 -7.66 7.74
N SER A 73 0.85 -8.22 6.57
CA SER A 73 2.22 -8.34 6.10
C SER A 73 2.30 -8.09 4.58
N PRO A 74 2.10 -6.83 4.15
CA PRO A 74 2.08 -6.48 2.74
C PRO A 74 3.48 -6.52 2.14
N ILE A 75 3.58 -6.97 0.90
CA ILE A 75 4.82 -6.90 0.11
C ILE A 75 4.86 -5.53 -0.55
N ILE A 76 5.63 -4.61 0.04
CA ILE A 76 5.89 -3.28 -0.52
C ILE A 76 7.03 -3.40 -1.53
N LYS A 77 6.80 -2.97 -2.78
CA LYS A 77 7.81 -2.92 -3.85
C LYS A 77 8.16 -1.50 -4.21
#